data_AF-A0AAV7CKW4-F1
#
_entry.id   AF-A0AAV7CKW4-F1
#
_cell.length_a   1.000
_cell.length_b   1.000
_cell.length_c   1.000
_cell.angle_alpha   90.00
_cell.angle_beta   90.00
_cell.angle_gamma   90.00
#
_symmetry.space_group_name_H-M   'P 1'
#
loop_
_entity.id
_entity.type
_entity.pdbx_description
1 polymer ?
#
loop_
_entity_poly.entity_id
_entity_poly.type
_entity_poly.pdbx_seq_one_letter_code
_entity_poly.pdbx_strand_id
1 'polypeptide(L)'
;MVSSRSFVVSKQPSLPYPCKRPLIIKTSTQFLVTARFLVNFQELRHRMKVSFKIDKYPAEIKGYRRFNLLGSQEKDLEYTQCDGLAVEFKHLTLKEQRAGGGGKGSKGVNEGSRSVQEELHIITLMTQFSYDGVELNIEATTLPFVVISNQSQFVRAWASILWFNLLSTDPKDVAFFSKPPAAKWILVADVLSWQFSCCTGRGLNADQLQMLGKKLCGSVPNQDSTVTWSKFAKESMPRVSFTFWEWFDAILTLVKAHLENIWKDGYVMGFVSRSAEDALLRTRQQGTFLLRFSESMRDGGITISWVDHESDGKVCQCT
;
A
#
# COMPACT_ATOMS: atom_id res chain seq x y z
N MET A 1 9.47 10.88 -34.51
CA MET A 1 8.01 10.74 -34.33
C MET A 1 7.74 10.81 -32.82
N VAL A 2 7.24 11.93 -32.31
CA VAL A 2 6.88 12.06 -30.89
C VAL A 2 5.65 11.17 -30.65
N SER A 3 5.81 10.11 -29.87
CA SER A 3 4.70 9.21 -29.50
C SER A 3 3.96 9.78 -28.30
N SER A 4 2.64 9.61 -28.23
CA SER A 4 1.87 9.92 -27.00
C SER A 4 2.38 9.19 -25.75
N ARG A 5 3.18 8.14 -25.91
CA ARG A 5 3.82 7.39 -24.82
C ARG A 5 5.11 8.03 -24.28
N SER A 6 5.60 9.12 -24.87
CA SER A 6 6.81 9.78 -24.40
C SER A 6 6.58 10.69 -23.20
N PHE A 7 5.34 10.97 -22.81
CA PHE A 7 5.00 11.72 -21.61
C PHE A 7 4.56 10.74 -20.51
N VAL A 8 5.30 10.70 -19.41
CA VAL A 8 5.13 9.69 -18.35
C VAL A 8 5.14 10.33 -16.97
N VAL A 9 4.49 9.69 -15.99
CA VAL A 9 4.62 10.05 -14.58
C VAL A 9 5.87 9.36 -14.02
N SER A 10 6.93 10.13 -13.77
CA SER A 10 8.21 9.60 -13.25
C SER A 10 8.22 9.47 -11.72
N LYS A 11 7.50 10.35 -11.00
CA LYS A 11 7.26 10.21 -9.56
C LYS A 11 5.76 10.22 -9.29
N GLN A 12 5.26 9.09 -8.82
CA GLN A 12 3.86 8.92 -8.43
C GLN A 12 3.50 9.81 -7.23
N PRO A 13 2.21 10.17 -7.05
CA PRO A 13 1.77 10.97 -5.91
C PRO A 13 2.27 10.41 -4.57
N SER A 14 3.02 11.21 -3.84
CA SER A 14 3.57 10.80 -2.53
C SER A 14 3.63 11.95 -1.55
N LEU A 15 3.31 11.67 -0.28
CA LEU A 15 3.56 12.60 0.81
C LEU A 15 5.09 12.83 0.98
N PRO A 16 5.53 14.00 1.47
CA PRO A 16 6.94 14.26 1.75
C PRO A 16 7.58 13.23 2.68
N TYR A 17 8.90 13.07 2.56
CA TYR A 17 9.72 12.19 3.39
C TYR A 17 9.41 12.40 4.90
N PRO A 18 9.33 11.35 5.73
CA PRO A 18 9.82 9.98 5.54
C PRO A 18 8.80 8.95 5.01
N CYS A 19 7.67 9.38 4.43
CA CYS A 19 6.64 8.44 3.99
C CYS A 19 7.11 7.59 2.77
N LYS A 20 7.48 6.33 2.99
CA LYS A 20 7.89 5.37 1.93
C LYS A 20 6.72 4.68 1.20
N ARG A 21 5.47 5.10 1.44
CA ARG A 21 4.27 4.46 0.87
C ARG A 21 3.58 5.45 -0.06
N PRO A 22 3.94 5.48 -1.37
CA PRO A 22 3.31 6.36 -2.34
C PRO A 22 1.85 5.96 -2.58
N LEU A 23 1.12 6.77 -3.35
CA LEU A 23 -0.28 6.53 -3.74
C LEU A 23 -1.28 6.57 -2.57
N ILE A 24 -0.90 7.13 -1.43
CA ILE A 24 -1.82 7.47 -0.34
C ILE A 24 -1.67 8.95 -0.04
N ILE A 25 -2.73 9.71 -0.30
CA ILE A 25 -2.72 11.16 -0.12
C ILE A 25 -3.71 11.53 0.98
N LYS A 26 -3.22 12.29 1.96
CA LYS A 26 -4.08 12.85 3.01
C LYS A 26 -4.63 14.21 2.57
N THR A 27 -5.93 14.41 2.73
CA THR A 27 -6.55 15.73 2.49
C THR A 27 -5.87 16.83 3.31
N SER A 28 -5.85 18.05 2.76
CA SER A 28 -5.20 19.22 3.38
C SER A 28 -3.70 19.04 3.68
N THR A 29 -3.05 17.99 3.16
CA THR A 29 -1.62 17.77 3.30
C THR A 29 -0.95 17.93 1.94
N GLN A 30 0.20 18.61 1.95
CA GLN A 30 0.96 18.82 0.73
C GLN A 30 1.57 17.51 0.22
N PHE A 31 1.56 17.31 -1.08
CA PHE A 31 2.24 16.20 -1.76
C PHE A 31 2.89 16.68 -3.06
N LEU A 32 3.61 15.78 -3.72
CA LEU A 32 4.24 16.05 -5.02
C LEU A 32 3.84 15.00 -6.06
N VAL A 33 3.91 15.40 -7.33
CA VAL A 33 3.89 14.51 -8.49
C VAL A 33 4.84 15.07 -9.55
N THR A 34 5.54 14.18 -10.26
CA THR A 34 6.49 14.56 -11.30
C THR A 34 6.13 13.85 -12.60
N ALA A 35 6.02 14.62 -13.68
CA ALA A 35 5.93 14.09 -15.03
C ALA A 35 7.22 14.39 -15.81
N ARG A 36 7.58 13.50 -16.71
CA ARG A 36 8.77 13.55 -17.54
C ARG A 36 8.39 13.36 -19.00
N PHE A 37 9.01 14.15 -19.87
CA PHE A 37 8.97 13.94 -21.30
C PHE A 37 10.27 13.24 -21.72
N LEU A 38 10.14 12.01 -22.21
CA LEU A 38 11.27 11.13 -22.52
C LEU A 38 12.04 11.55 -23.77
N VAL A 39 11.39 12.31 -24.66
CA VAL A 39 12.04 12.84 -25.86
C VAL A 39 12.74 14.15 -25.50
N ASN A 40 14.05 14.09 -25.35
CA ASN A 40 14.86 15.19 -24.82
C ASN A 40 15.23 16.23 -25.91
N PHE A 41 14.24 16.95 -26.43
CA PHE A 41 14.46 18.10 -27.32
C PHE A 41 14.48 19.38 -26.48
N GLN A 42 15.66 19.96 -26.26
CA GLN A 42 15.83 21.14 -25.42
C GLN A 42 15.03 22.35 -25.95
N GLU A 43 14.72 22.37 -27.24
CA GLU A 43 13.91 23.39 -27.91
C GLU A 43 12.44 23.40 -27.42
N LEU A 44 11.97 22.30 -26.82
CA LEU A 44 10.64 22.20 -26.23
C LEU A 44 10.56 22.79 -24.82
N ARG A 45 11.71 23.13 -24.21
CA ARG A 45 11.79 23.83 -22.93
C ARG A 45 11.02 25.15 -23.05
N HIS A 46 10.16 25.44 -22.08
CA HIS A 46 9.25 26.61 -22.07
C HIS A 46 8.18 26.66 -23.18
N ARG A 47 8.16 25.72 -24.15
CA ARG A 47 7.06 25.58 -25.13
C ARG A 47 5.96 24.65 -24.64
N MET A 48 6.31 23.72 -23.75
CA MET A 48 5.37 22.80 -23.14
C MET A 48 4.95 23.29 -21.76
N LYS A 49 3.69 23.72 -21.66
CA LYS A 49 3.01 23.93 -20.38
C LYS A 49 2.27 22.66 -20.01
N VAL A 50 2.46 22.21 -18.78
CA VAL A 50 1.77 21.07 -18.22
C VAL A 50 0.73 21.58 -17.25
N SER A 51 -0.49 21.07 -17.38
CA SER A 51 -1.60 21.25 -16.44
C SER A 51 -2.00 19.89 -15.86
N PHE A 52 -2.87 19.88 -14.85
CA PHE A 52 -3.40 18.65 -14.29
C PHE A 52 -4.91 18.71 -14.06
N LYS A 53 -5.55 17.54 -14.04
CA LYS A 53 -6.92 17.35 -13.54
C LYS A 53 -7.00 16.05 -12.76
N ILE A 54 -7.67 16.08 -11.62
CA ILE A 54 -8.05 14.88 -10.87
C ILE A 54 -9.39 14.36 -11.40
N ASP A 55 -9.52 13.05 -11.53
CA ASP A 55 -10.72 12.33 -11.95
C ASP A 55 -11.35 12.92 -13.22
N LYS A 56 -10.50 13.24 -14.21
CA LYS A 56 -10.90 13.80 -15.52
C LYS A 56 -11.97 12.95 -16.21
N TYR A 57 -11.87 11.63 -16.04
CA TYR A 57 -12.82 10.63 -16.53
C TYR A 57 -13.40 9.90 -15.31
N PRO A 58 -14.39 10.50 -14.62
CA PRO A 58 -14.90 9.95 -13.37
C PRO A 58 -15.64 8.65 -13.64
N ALA A 59 -15.42 7.64 -12.80
CA ALA A 59 -16.20 6.41 -12.88
C ALA A 59 -17.62 6.62 -12.36
N GLU A 60 -18.58 5.90 -12.94
CA GLU A 60 -19.99 5.90 -12.54
C GLU A 60 -20.21 5.05 -11.27
N ILE A 61 -19.47 5.37 -10.20
CA ILE A 61 -19.55 4.69 -8.91
C ILE A 61 -20.48 5.49 -7.99
N LYS A 62 -21.53 4.85 -7.48
CA LYS A 62 -22.46 5.47 -6.51
C LYS A 62 -21.69 5.90 -5.25
N GLY A 63 -21.81 7.18 -4.89
CA GLY A 63 -21.15 7.75 -3.71
C GLY A 63 -19.67 8.10 -3.89
N TYR A 64 -19.13 8.07 -5.11
CA TYR A 64 -17.75 8.44 -5.41
C TYR A 64 -17.46 9.90 -5.02
N ARG A 65 -16.53 10.10 -4.07
CA ARG A 65 -16.16 11.43 -3.59
C ARG A 65 -15.38 12.18 -4.67
N ARG A 66 -15.53 13.50 -4.68
CA ARG A 66 -14.82 14.38 -5.61
C ARG A 66 -13.89 15.30 -4.85
N PHE A 67 -12.75 15.61 -5.45
CA PHE A 67 -11.74 16.43 -4.83
C PHE A 67 -11.30 17.55 -5.77
N ASN A 68 -10.99 18.69 -5.17
CA ASN A 68 -10.28 19.78 -5.82
C ASN A 68 -8.79 19.60 -5.58
N LEU A 69 -8.01 19.68 -6.65
CA LEU A 69 -6.55 19.69 -6.59
C LEU A 69 -6.05 21.14 -6.58
N LEU A 70 -5.57 21.59 -5.42
CA LEU A 70 -5.09 22.94 -5.17
C LEU A 70 -3.58 23.03 -5.36
N GLY A 71 -3.10 24.16 -5.86
CA GLY A 71 -1.68 24.41 -6.16
C GLY A 71 -1.52 25.18 -7.47
N SER A 72 -0.27 25.32 -7.94
CA SER A 72 0.03 25.90 -9.26
C SER A 72 -0.61 25.06 -10.36
N GLN A 73 -1.65 25.58 -11.02
CA GLN A 73 -2.48 24.83 -11.98
C GLN A 73 -1.75 24.48 -13.28
N GLU A 74 -0.75 25.29 -13.63
CA GLU A 74 0.12 25.06 -14.78
C GLU A 74 1.57 25.31 -14.40
N LYS A 75 2.48 24.57 -15.04
CA LYS A 75 3.92 24.76 -14.94
C LYS A 75 4.59 24.47 -16.27
N ASP A 76 5.63 25.22 -16.57
CA ASP A 76 6.49 24.93 -17.71
C ASP A 76 7.33 23.68 -17.47
N LEU A 77 7.60 22.96 -18.55
CA LEU A 77 8.56 21.86 -18.53
C LEU A 77 9.97 22.42 -18.40
N GLU A 78 10.74 21.90 -17.44
CA GLU A 78 12.09 22.35 -17.13
C GLU A 78 13.11 21.24 -17.42
N TYR A 79 14.31 21.64 -17.83
CA TYR A 79 15.41 20.70 -17.98
C TYR A 79 16.14 20.53 -16.64
N THR A 80 16.25 19.29 -16.18
CA THR A 80 17.00 18.90 -14.99
C THR A 80 18.13 17.97 -15.36
N GLN A 81 19.26 18.03 -14.64
CA GLN A 81 20.42 17.19 -14.93
C GLN A 81 20.14 15.70 -14.72
N CYS A 82 19.25 15.34 -13.79
CA CYS A 82 18.92 13.94 -13.47
C CYS A 82 17.74 13.40 -14.30
N ASP A 83 16.68 14.20 -14.47
CA ASP A 83 15.42 13.75 -15.05
C ASP A 83 15.19 14.25 -16.48
N GLY A 84 16.15 14.97 -17.09
CA GLY A 84 15.96 15.58 -18.41
C GLY A 84 14.80 16.57 -18.38
N LEU A 85 13.95 16.57 -19.42
CA LEU A 85 12.75 17.40 -19.47
C LEU A 85 11.67 16.88 -18.53
N ALA A 86 11.45 17.56 -17.41
CA ALA A 86 10.50 17.17 -16.38
C ALA A 86 9.77 18.38 -15.80
N VAL A 87 8.62 18.12 -15.20
CA VAL A 87 7.85 19.10 -14.44
C VAL A 87 7.49 18.50 -13.09
N GLU A 88 7.77 19.24 -12.03
CA GLU A 88 7.49 18.81 -10.66
C GLU A 88 6.45 19.74 -10.03
N PHE A 89 5.27 19.19 -9.77
CA PHE A 89 4.21 19.87 -9.04
C PHE A 89 4.40 19.59 -7.54
N LYS A 90 5.17 20.45 -6.88
CA LYS A 90 5.30 20.50 -5.42
C LYS A 90 4.12 21.23 -4.78
N HIS A 91 3.88 20.95 -3.50
CA HIS A 91 2.89 21.64 -2.67
C HIS A 91 1.43 21.50 -3.13
N LEU A 92 1.14 20.44 -3.90
CA LEU A 92 -0.23 20.11 -4.25
C LEU A 92 -1.01 19.70 -3.01
N THR A 93 -2.29 20.07 -2.94
CA THR A 93 -3.16 19.72 -1.81
C THR A 93 -4.53 19.31 -2.31
N LEU A 94 -5.12 18.26 -1.71
CA LEU A 94 -6.49 17.85 -2.01
C LEU A 94 -7.49 18.41 -1.01
N LYS A 95 -8.59 18.96 -1.52
CA LYS A 95 -9.75 19.40 -0.73
C LYS A 95 -11.01 18.73 -1.25
N GLU A 96 -11.72 18.02 -0.39
CA GLU A 96 -12.98 17.37 -0.75
C GLU A 96 -14.04 18.41 -1.18
N GLN A 97 -14.72 18.13 -2.28
CA GLN A 97 -15.87 18.89 -2.74
C GLN A 97 -17.06 18.50 -1.88
N ARG A 98 -17.54 19.43 -1.03
CA ARG A 98 -18.80 19.23 -0.31
C ARG A 98 -19.93 19.26 -1.34
N ALA A 99 -20.76 18.24 -1.38
CA ALA A 99 -21.93 18.22 -2.25
C ALA A 99 -22.84 19.43 -1.94
N GLY A 100 -23.03 20.31 -2.93
CA GLY A 100 -23.96 21.43 -2.84
C GLY A 100 -25.39 20.92 -3.00
N GLY A 101 -26.06 20.62 -1.89
CA GLY A 101 -27.47 20.22 -1.84
C GLY A 101 -27.90 20.04 -0.38
N GLY A 102 -28.83 20.88 0.07
CA GLY A 102 -29.19 21.07 1.47
C GLY A 102 -29.87 19.90 2.16
N GLY A 103 -29.89 19.97 3.50
CA GLY A 103 -30.71 19.11 4.35
C GLY A 103 -30.00 18.68 5.62
N LYS A 104 -30.36 19.32 6.75
CA LYS A 104 -30.14 18.76 8.09
C LYS A 104 -30.67 17.33 8.12
N GLY A 105 -29.85 16.39 8.56
CA GLY A 105 -30.29 15.05 8.94
C GLY A 105 -30.63 14.14 7.76
N SER A 106 -29.62 13.53 7.15
CA SER A 106 -29.79 12.20 6.61
C SER A 106 -28.62 11.33 7.05
N LYS A 107 -28.84 10.59 8.14
CA LYS A 107 -28.25 9.26 8.32
C LYS A 107 -28.79 8.40 7.16
N GLY A 108 -28.29 8.63 5.96
CA GLY A 108 -28.51 7.77 4.82
C GLY A 108 -27.78 6.47 5.11
N VAL A 109 -28.56 5.42 5.30
CA VAL A 109 -28.13 4.04 5.49
C VAL A 109 -26.99 3.72 4.51
N ASN A 110 -25.84 3.33 5.06
CA ASN A 110 -24.61 2.91 4.37
C ASN A 110 -24.79 1.56 3.67
N GLU A 111 -25.83 1.39 2.86
CA GLU A 111 -25.97 0.24 1.97
C GLU A 111 -25.46 0.65 0.58
N GLY A 112 -24.14 0.54 0.40
CA GLY A 112 -23.47 0.68 -0.89
C GLY A 112 -22.38 1.75 -0.99
N SER A 113 -22.16 2.54 0.06
CA SER A 113 -20.99 3.45 0.12
C SER A 113 -19.73 2.61 0.35
N ARG A 114 -18.84 2.54 -0.65
CA ARG A 114 -17.57 1.81 -0.54
C ARG A 114 -16.75 2.36 0.61
N SER A 115 -15.88 1.52 1.17
CA SER A 115 -14.95 2.01 2.18
C SER A 115 -14.07 3.10 1.56
N VAL A 116 -13.86 4.19 2.30
CA VAL A 116 -12.99 5.32 1.93
C VAL A 116 -11.59 4.86 1.47
N GLN A 117 -11.12 3.71 1.97
CA GLN A 117 -9.78 3.19 1.63
C GLN A 117 -9.74 2.37 0.34
N GLU A 118 -10.89 2.05 -0.26
CA GLU A 118 -11.03 1.28 -1.50
C GLU A 118 -11.41 2.18 -2.69
N GLU A 119 -11.69 3.45 -2.42
CA GLU A 119 -11.94 4.45 -3.44
C GLU A 119 -10.61 4.93 -4.03
N LEU A 120 -10.49 4.76 -5.35
CA LEU A 120 -9.29 5.06 -6.11
C LEU A 120 -9.52 6.30 -6.98
N HIS A 121 -8.52 7.17 -7.05
CA HIS A 121 -8.52 8.41 -7.83
C HIS A 121 -7.32 8.45 -8.78
N ILE A 122 -7.43 9.22 -9.85
CA ILE A 122 -6.34 9.38 -10.83
C ILE A 122 -6.10 10.86 -11.09
N ILE A 123 -4.83 11.27 -11.10
CA ILE A 123 -4.42 12.56 -11.62
C ILE A 123 -3.97 12.38 -13.06
N THR A 124 -4.60 13.13 -13.97
CA THR A 124 -4.21 13.23 -15.37
C THR A 124 -3.42 14.51 -15.56
N LEU A 125 -2.14 14.39 -15.93
CA LEU A 125 -1.31 15.49 -16.38
C LEU A 125 -1.46 15.63 -17.90
N MET A 126 -1.62 16.86 -18.37
CA MET A 126 -1.94 17.15 -19.76
C MET A 126 -1.01 18.24 -20.27
N THR A 127 -0.61 18.15 -21.52
CA THR A 127 0.13 19.20 -22.20
C THR A 127 -0.30 19.28 -23.65
N GLN A 128 -0.37 20.51 -24.15
CA GLN A 128 -0.64 20.82 -25.55
C GLN A 128 0.49 21.70 -26.06
N PHE A 129 1.07 21.32 -27.20
CA PHE A 129 2.12 22.10 -27.85
C PHE A 129 2.13 21.84 -29.35
N SER A 130 2.67 22.78 -30.12
CA SER A 130 2.90 22.63 -31.56
C SER A 130 4.39 22.43 -31.82
N TYR A 131 4.74 21.44 -32.64
CA TYR A 131 6.09 21.20 -33.10
C TYR A 131 6.09 20.88 -34.59
N ASP A 132 6.86 21.65 -35.37
CA ASP A 132 6.97 21.49 -36.82
C ASP A 132 5.61 21.50 -37.55
N GLY A 133 4.72 22.40 -37.15
CA GLY A 133 3.37 22.54 -37.72
C GLY A 133 2.36 21.50 -37.24
N VAL A 134 2.75 20.55 -36.39
CA VAL A 134 1.85 19.53 -35.81
C VAL A 134 1.46 19.91 -34.40
N GLU A 135 0.15 20.06 -34.15
CA GLU A 135 -0.38 20.19 -32.79
C GLU A 135 -0.47 18.82 -32.11
N LEU A 136 0.13 18.71 -30.93
CA LEU A 136 0.14 17.51 -30.12
C LEU A 136 -0.54 17.76 -28.79
N ASN A 137 -1.52 16.90 -28.48
CA ASN A 137 -2.18 16.81 -27.18
C ASN A 137 -1.74 15.49 -26.54
N ILE A 138 -0.99 15.57 -25.44
CA ILE A 138 -0.43 14.39 -24.78
C ILE A 138 -0.84 14.38 -23.31
N GLU A 139 -1.18 13.19 -22.82
CA GLU A 139 -1.65 12.98 -21.45
C GLU A 139 -0.88 11.84 -20.79
N ALA A 140 -0.57 12.02 -19.51
CA ALA A 140 0.00 11.00 -18.66
C ALA A 140 -0.85 10.90 -17.39
N THR A 141 -1.12 9.67 -16.94
CA THR A 141 -1.90 9.43 -15.73
C THR A 141 -1.01 8.87 -14.63
N THR A 142 -1.29 9.26 -13.39
CA THR A 142 -0.76 8.55 -12.23
C THR A 142 -1.32 7.13 -12.19
N LEU A 143 -0.70 6.26 -11.40
CA LEU A 143 -1.40 5.08 -10.92
C LEU A 143 -2.55 5.52 -10.01
N PRO A 144 -3.59 4.69 -9.84
CA PRO A 144 -4.69 5.00 -8.96
C PRO A 144 -4.19 5.09 -7.51
N PHE A 145 -4.64 6.12 -6.80
CA PHE A 145 -4.23 6.40 -5.44
C PHE A 145 -5.45 6.55 -4.52
N VAL A 146 -5.24 6.33 -3.22
CA VAL A 146 -6.28 6.44 -2.20
C VAL A 146 -6.20 7.80 -1.52
N VAL A 147 -7.36 8.43 -1.31
CA VAL A 147 -7.47 9.69 -0.55
C VAL A 147 -8.03 9.43 0.85
N ILE A 148 -7.19 9.72 1.86
CA ILE A 148 -7.53 9.59 3.29
C ILE A 148 -7.76 10.95 3.93
N SER A 149 -8.53 10.99 5.02
CA SER A 149 -8.74 12.19 5.84
C SER A 149 -8.02 12.09 7.19
N ASN A 150 -7.81 10.86 7.69
CA ASN A 150 -7.15 10.60 8.96
C ASN A 150 -6.02 9.57 8.80
N GLN A 151 -4.93 9.73 9.56
CA GLN A 151 -3.80 8.81 9.58
C GLN A 151 -4.20 7.39 10.00
N SER A 152 -5.25 7.22 10.80
CA SER A 152 -5.78 5.91 11.18
C SER A 152 -6.25 5.05 10.00
N GLN A 153 -6.55 5.69 8.86
CA GLN A 153 -6.98 5.00 7.63
C GLN A 153 -5.79 4.49 6.79
N PHE A 154 -4.59 4.98 7.07
CA PHE A 154 -3.40 4.77 6.24
C PHE A 154 -3.03 3.29 6.09
N VAL A 155 -3.13 2.51 7.18
CA VAL A 155 -2.83 1.07 7.16
C VAL A 155 -3.73 0.34 6.15
N ARG A 156 -5.04 0.61 6.19
CA ARG A 156 -6.02 0.01 5.27
C ARG A 156 -5.83 0.53 3.84
N ALA A 157 -5.55 1.81 3.66
CA ALA A 157 -5.28 2.39 2.34
C ALA A 157 -4.05 1.74 1.68
N TRP A 158 -3.02 1.42 2.45
CA TRP A 158 -1.84 0.74 1.92
C TRP A 158 -2.15 -0.68 1.46
N ALA A 159 -3.01 -1.42 2.17
CA ALA A 159 -3.48 -2.72 1.70
C ALA A 159 -4.12 -2.61 0.31
N SER A 160 -4.95 -1.59 0.09
CA SER A 160 -5.62 -1.37 -1.20
C SER A 160 -4.62 -1.09 -2.31
N ILE A 161 -3.61 -0.25 -2.06
CA ILE A 161 -2.56 0.05 -3.04
C ILE A 161 -1.73 -1.19 -3.37
N LEU A 162 -1.39 -2.01 -2.37
CA LEU A 162 -0.69 -3.28 -2.59
C LEU A 162 -1.53 -4.22 -3.45
N TRP A 163 -2.81 -4.41 -3.12
CA TRP A 163 -3.70 -5.32 -3.83
C TRP A 163 -3.95 -4.89 -5.28
N PHE A 164 -4.15 -3.59 -5.51
CA PHE A 164 -4.33 -3.01 -6.84
C PHE A 164 -3.07 -3.22 -7.69
N ASN A 165 -1.90 -2.80 -7.20
CA ASN A 165 -0.66 -2.87 -7.98
C ASN A 165 -0.19 -4.31 -8.23
N LEU A 166 -0.57 -5.26 -7.36
CA LEU A 166 -0.22 -6.66 -7.52
C LEU A 166 -1.05 -7.36 -8.60
N LEU A 167 -2.33 -6.98 -8.77
CA LEU A 167 -3.29 -7.79 -9.52
C LEU A 167 -3.98 -7.06 -10.68
N SER A 168 -4.01 -5.73 -10.70
CA SER A 168 -4.70 -5.01 -11.76
C SER A 168 -3.94 -5.14 -13.08
N THR A 169 -4.65 -5.57 -14.13
CA THR A 169 -4.14 -5.58 -15.50
C THR A 169 -4.31 -4.22 -16.18
N ASP A 170 -5.24 -3.39 -15.69
CA ASP A 170 -5.47 -2.04 -16.17
C ASP A 170 -4.96 -1.01 -15.13
N PRO A 171 -3.91 -0.25 -15.44
CA PRO A 171 -3.37 0.77 -14.53
C PRO A 171 -4.32 1.96 -14.31
N LYS A 172 -5.52 1.96 -14.89
CA LYS A 172 -6.53 3.02 -14.73
C LYS A 172 -7.86 2.53 -14.13
N ASP A 173 -7.94 1.26 -13.70
CA ASP A 173 -9.18 0.69 -13.15
C ASP A 173 -9.51 1.23 -11.74
N VAL A 174 -10.12 2.41 -11.69
CA VAL A 174 -10.62 2.99 -10.42
C VAL A 174 -11.80 2.21 -9.81
N ALA A 175 -12.41 1.29 -10.57
CA ALA A 175 -13.50 0.44 -10.12
C ALA A 175 -13.01 -0.94 -9.64
N PHE A 176 -11.70 -1.18 -9.53
CA PHE A 176 -11.09 -2.47 -9.18
C PHE A 176 -11.71 -3.15 -7.96
N PHE A 177 -11.96 -2.40 -6.89
CA PHE A 177 -12.55 -2.93 -5.65
C PHE A 177 -14.06 -3.24 -5.71
N SER A 178 -14.71 -3.06 -6.87
CA SER A 178 -16.07 -3.56 -7.11
C SER A 178 -16.12 -5.09 -7.05
N LYS A 179 -15.08 -5.73 -7.60
CA LYS A 179 -14.94 -7.18 -7.68
C LYS A 179 -13.46 -7.54 -7.66
N PRO A 180 -12.76 -7.32 -6.53
CA PRO A 180 -11.32 -7.52 -6.47
C PRO A 180 -10.99 -9.00 -6.70
N PRO A 181 -10.05 -9.32 -7.60
CA PRO A 181 -9.66 -10.70 -7.87
C PRO A 181 -8.96 -11.32 -6.65
N ALA A 182 -8.99 -12.65 -6.58
CA ALA A 182 -8.15 -13.40 -5.64
C ALA A 182 -6.70 -13.43 -6.16
N ALA A 183 -5.74 -13.25 -5.25
CA ALA A 183 -4.32 -13.33 -5.56
C ALA A 183 -3.81 -14.75 -5.38
N LYS A 184 -2.88 -15.21 -6.23
CA LYS A 184 -2.10 -16.42 -5.94
C LYS A 184 -1.23 -16.20 -4.71
N TRP A 185 -1.13 -17.20 -3.82
CA TRP A 185 -0.34 -17.12 -2.60
C TRP A 185 1.11 -16.71 -2.86
N ILE A 186 1.73 -17.22 -3.91
CA ILE A 186 3.12 -16.88 -4.26
C ILE A 186 3.34 -15.37 -4.45
N LEU A 187 2.39 -14.69 -5.10
CA LEU A 187 2.44 -13.24 -5.31
C LEU A 187 2.24 -12.49 -3.97
N VAL A 188 1.34 -12.97 -3.12
CA VAL A 188 1.11 -12.39 -1.79
C VAL A 188 2.33 -12.57 -0.90
N ALA A 189 2.95 -13.75 -0.92
CA ALA A 189 4.15 -14.07 -0.15
C ALA A 189 5.32 -13.16 -0.51
N ASP A 190 5.55 -12.92 -1.81
CA ASP A 190 6.56 -11.99 -2.29
C ASP A 190 6.29 -10.57 -1.78
N VAL A 191 5.05 -10.08 -1.91
CA VAL A 191 4.68 -8.75 -1.43
C VAL A 191 4.90 -8.61 0.07
N LEU A 192 4.47 -9.59 0.88
CA LEU A 192 4.69 -9.59 2.34
C LEU A 192 6.18 -9.55 2.68
N SER A 193 7.01 -10.33 1.98
CA SER A 193 8.46 -10.34 2.16
C SER A 193 9.09 -9.00 1.75
N TRP A 194 8.64 -8.39 0.65
CA TRP A 194 9.09 -7.06 0.23
C TRP A 194 8.75 -5.97 1.26
N GLN A 195 7.60 -6.05 1.93
CA GLN A 195 7.27 -5.09 2.99
C GLN A 195 8.31 -5.14 4.13
N PHE A 196 8.69 -6.34 4.57
CA PHE A 196 9.74 -6.53 5.58
C PHE A 196 11.11 -6.07 5.08
N SER A 197 11.51 -6.46 3.87
CA SER A 197 12.78 -6.06 3.27
C SER A 197 12.91 -4.54 3.14
N CYS A 198 11.88 -3.85 2.64
CA CYS A 198 11.90 -2.40 2.43
C CYS A 198 11.95 -1.60 3.75
N CYS A 199 11.31 -2.11 4.81
CA CYS A 199 11.26 -1.43 6.10
C CYS A 199 12.46 -1.75 6.99
N THR A 200 12.90 -3.02 7.01
CA THR A 200 13.83 -3.56 8.01
C THR A 200 15.12 -4.10 7.41
N GLY A 201 15.29 -4.13 6.07
CA GLY A 201 16.48 -4.66 5.41
C GLY A 201 16.56 -6.18 5.31
N ARG A 202 15.66 -6.93 5.96
CA ARG A 202 15.56 -8.39 5.87
C ARG A 202 14.11 -8.80 5.64
N GLY A 203 13.87 -9.63 4.63
CA GLY A 203 12.56 -10.17 4.29
C GLY A 203 12.14 -11.36 5.17
N LEU A 204 11.11 -12.07 4.71
CA LEU A 204 10.58 -13.26 5.37
C LEU A 204 11.23 -14.52 4.81
N ASN A 205 11.52 -15.50 5.68
CA ASN A 205 12.03 -16.81 5.29
C ASN A 205 10.90 -17.81 4.96
N ALA A 206 11.26 -19.00 4.49
CA ALA A 206 10.29 -20.02 4.05
C ALA A 206 9.33 -20.47 5.18
N ASP A 207 9.84 -20.68 6.41
CA ASP A 207 9.02 -21.13 7.54
C ASP A 207 8.02 -20.04 7.98
N GLN A 208 8.46 -18.79 8.02
CA GLN A 208 7.61 -17.64 8.32
C GLN A 208 6.51 -17.47 7.27
N LEU A 209 6.86 -17.57 5.98
CA LEU A 209 5.90 -17.53 4.89
C LEU A 209 4.93 -18.71 4.95
N GLN A 210 5.39 -19.91 5.29
CA GLN A 210 4.51 -21.08 5.43
C GLN A 210 3.47 -20.86 6.54
N MET A 211 3.86 -20.31 7.69
CA MET A 211 2.94 -19.98 8.79
C MET A 211 1.89 -18.96 8.35
N LEU A 212 2.31 -17.86 7.72
CA LEU A 212 1.43 -16.83 7.19
C LEU A 212 0.49 -17.35 6.11
N GLY A 213 1.00 -18.21 5.23
CA GLY A 213 0.23 -18.86 4.18
C GLY A 213 -0.83 -19.79 4.75
N LYS A 214 -0.48 -20.61 5.76
CA LYS A 214 -1.46 -21.42 6.47
C LYS A 214 -2.56 -20.59 7.12
N LYS A 215 -2.20 -19.42 7.66
CA LYS A 215 -3.15 -18.48 8.27
C LYS A 215 -4.12 -17.87 7.25
N LEU A 216 -3.64 -17.48 6.06
CA LEU A 216 -4.48 -16.85 5.02
C LEU A 216 -5.24 -17.87 4.15
N CYS A 217 -4.60 -18.95 3.74
CA CYS A 217 -5.19 -19.99 2.89
C CYS A 217 -6.05 -20.98 3.71
N GLY A 218 -5.79 -21.12 5.02
CA GLY A 218 -6.45 -22.08 5.91
C GLY A 218 -5.77 -23.46 5.95
N SER A 219 -4.86 -23.73 5.01
CA SER A 219 -4.07 -24.95 4.90
C SER A 219 -2.67 -24.61 4.41
N VAL A 220 -1.75 -25.59 4.44
CA VAL A 220 -0.40 -25.40 3.88
C VAL A 220 -0.54 -25.02 2.41
N PRO A 221 -0.03 -23.85 1.98
CA PRO A 221 -0.20 -23.41 0.61
C PRO A 221 0.46 -24.36 -0.40
N ASN A 222 -0.24 -24.58 -1.50
CA ASN A 222 0.25 -25.23 -2.71
C ASN A 222 0.30 -24.22 -3.88
N GLN A 223 0.67 -24.67 -5.09
CA GLN A 223 0.82 -23.79 -6.26
C GLN A 223 -0.48 -23.08 -6.69
N ASP A 224 -1.63 -23.68 -6.39
CA ASP A 224 -2.96 -23.16 -6.75
C ASP A 224 -3.63 -22.40 -5.61
N SER A 225 -2.96 -22.28 -4.46
CA SER A 225 -3.52 -21.59 -3.30
C SER A 225 -3.71 -20.12 -3.59
N THR A 226 -4.89 -19.61 -3.26
CA THR A 226 -5.25 -18.20 -3.47
C THR A 226 -5.70 -17.54 -2.17
N VAL A 227 -5.58 -16.22 -2.13
CA VAL A 227 -6.01 -15.36 -1.03
C VAL A 227 -6.96 -14.32 -1.60
N THR A 228 -8.14 -14.18 -0.99
CA THR A 228 -9.11 -13.16 -1.39
C THR A 228 -8.80 -11.82 -0.71
N TRP A 229 -9.22 -10.72 -1.34
CA TRP A 229 -9.15 -9.39 -0.71
C TRP A 229 -9.81 -9.37 0.67
N SER A 230 -10.94 -10.08 0.79
CA SER A 230 -11.69 -10.15 2.04
C SER A 230 -10.86 -10.74 3.18
N LYS A 231 -10.24 -11.91 2.96
CA LYS A 231 -9.36 -12.54 3.96
C LYS A 231 -8.11 -11.71 4.28
N PHE A 232 -7.59 -10.97 3.30
CA PHE A 232 -6.39 -10.17 3.47
C PHE A 232 -6.64 -8.91 4.31
N ALA A 233 -7.73 -8.17 4.04
CA ALA A 233 -7.92 -6.81 4.56
C ALA A 233 -9.36 -6.41 4.95
N LYS A 234 -10.36 -7.29 4.87
CA LYS A 234 -11.74 -6.99 5.35
C LYS A 234 -12.17 -7.80 6.56
N GLU A 235 -11.98 -9.12 6.49
CA GLU A 235 -12.40 -10.05 7.53
C GLU A 235 -11.46 -9.96 8.71
N SER A 236 -12.04 -9.92 9.92
CA SER A 236 -11.26 -10.04 11.14
C SER A 236 -10.66 -11.42 11.23
N MET A 237 -9.42 -11.49 11.71
CA MET A 237 -8.80 -12.79 12.01
C MET A 237 -9.57 -13.53 13.11
N PRO A 238 -9.49 -14.86 13.17
CA PRO A 238 -10.19 -15.63 14.19
C PRO A 238 -9.85 -15.15 15.61
N ARG A 239 -10.89 -14.98 16.44
CA ARG A 239 -10.81 -14.60 17.87
C ARG A 239 -10.31 -13.18 18.16
N VAL A 240 -10.14 -12.34 17.14
CA VAL A 240 -9.74 -10.93 17.30
C VAL A 240 -10.63 -10.02 16.43
N SER A 241 -10.56 -8.71 16.65
CA SER A 241 -11.40 -7.70 15.96
C SER A 241 -10.65 -6.89 14.89
N PHE A 242 -9.47 -7.35 14.47
CA PHE A 242 -8.64 -6.72 13.45
C PHE A 242 -8.32 -7.69 12.31
N THR A 243 -8.03 -7.13 11.14
CA THR A 243 -7.75 -7.89 9.91
C THR A 243 -6.34 -8.47 9.89
N PHE A 244 -6.07 -9.41 8.97
CA PHE A 244 -4.72 -9.94 8.78
C PHE A 244 -3.72 -8.83 8.47
N TRP A 245 -4.06 -7.94 7.53
CA TRP A 245 -3.17 -6.88 7.11
C TRP A 245 -2.85 -5.89 8.25
N GLU A 246 -3.85 -5.49 9.06
CA GLU A 246 -3.60 -4.61 10.21
C GLU A 246 -2.62 -5.21 11.21
N TRP A 247 -2.77 -6.51 11.51
CA TRP A 247 -1.85 -7.23 12.39
C TRP A 247 -0.44 -7.30 11.81
N PHE A 248 -0.33 -7.64 10.53
CA PHE A 248 0.95 -7.75 9.84
C PHE A 248 1.69 -6.38 9.80
N ASP A 249 0.96 -5.31 9.49
CA ASP A 249 1.49 -3.94 9.45
C ASP A 249 1.92 -3.44 10.84
N ALA A 250 1.17 -3.81 11.88
CA ALA A 250 1.51 -3.49 13.26
C ALA A 250 2.79 -4.21 13.71
N ILE A 251 2.97 -5.48 13.35
CA ILE A 251 4.23 -6.21 13.56
C ILE A 251 5.38 -5.51 12.82
N LEU A 252 5.19 -5.15 11.55
CA LEU A 252 6.22 -4.47 10.77
C LEU A 252 6.66 -3.15 11.43
N THR A 253 5.69 -2.41 11.97
CA THR A 253 5.92 -1.17 12.73
C THR A 253 6.68 -1.45 14.02
N LEU A 254 6.27 -2.46 14.81
CA LEU A 254 6.96 -2.90 16.02
C LEU A 254 8.41 -3.28 15.73
N VAL A 255 8.64 -4.09 14.69
CA VAL A 255 10.00 -4.53 14.32
C VAL A 255 10.85 -3.34 13.93
N LYS A 256 10.33 -2.45 13.08
CA LYS A 256 11.07 -1.26 12.67
C LYS A 256 11.40 -0.32 13.83
N ALA A 257 10.47 -0.15 14.77
CA ALA A 257 10.65 0.78 15.88
C ALA A 257 11.56 0.22 16.99
N HIS A 258 11.49 -1.09 17.27
CA HIS A 258 12.03 -1.64 18.51
C HIS A 258 12.92 -2.88 18.34
N LEU A 259 12.83 -3.60 17.21
CA LEU A 259 13.49 -4.90 17.05
C LEU A 259 14.36 -5.00 15.78
N GLU A 260 14.67 -3.87 15.13
CA GLU A 260 15.28 -3.87 13.79
C GLU A 260 16.61 -4.63 13.75
N ASN A 261 17.49 -4.43 14.73
CA ASN A 261 18.81 -5.07 14.75
C ASN A 261 18.69 -6.59 14.97
N ILE A 262 17.96 -7.01 16.01
CA ILE A 262 17.78 -8.44 16.30
C ILE A 262 16.97 -9.18 15.22
N TRP A 263 16.11 -8.47 14.49
CA TRP A 263 15.42 -9.01 13.33
C TRP A 263 16.40 -9.23 12.16
N LYS A 264 17.25 -8.24 11.85
CA LYS A 264 18.27 -8.34 10.80
C LYS A 264 19.26 -9.47 11.08
N ASP A 265 19.68 -9.61 12.34
CA ASP A 265 20.63 -10.63 12.77
C ASP A 265 20.03 -12.05 12.79
N GLY A 266 18.71 -12.18 12.60
CA GLY A 266 18.05 -13.49 12.53
C GLY A 266 17.66 -14.09 13.88
N TYR A 267 17.76 -13.35 14.98
CA TYR A 267 17.47 -13.85 16.33
C TYR A 267 15.98 -13.98 16.64
N VAL A 268 15.11 -13.35 15.85
CA VAL A 268 13.65 -13.42 16.02
C VAL A 268 13.07 -14.43 15.03
N MET A 269 12.48 -15.51 15.54
CA MET A 269 11.72 -16.47 14.70
C MET A 269 10.46 -15.81 14.13
N GLY A 270 9.77 -15.00 14.93
CA GLY A 270 8.70 -14.11 14.47
C GLY A 270 7.39 -14.83 14.19
N PHE A 271 7.17 -15.27 12.96
CA PHE A 271 5.91 -15.89 12.53
C PHE A 271 5.91 -17.40 12.79
N VAL A 272 5.53 -17.79 14.01
CA VAL A 272 5.43 -19.19 14.44
C VAL A 272 4.09 -19.41 15.12
N SER A 273 3.32 -20.40 14.67
CA SER A 273 2.04 -20.75 15.30
C SER A 273 2.27 -21.46 16.64
N ARG A 274 1.35 -21.30 17.60
CA ARG A 274 1.43 -21.99 18.90
C ARG A 274 1.73 -23.50 18.80
N SER A 275 1.07 -24.22 17.90
CA SER A 275 1.33 -25.66 17.75
C SER A 275 2.73 -25.99 17.21
N ALA A 276 3.30 -25.12 16.39
CA ALA A 276 4.65 -25.28 15.87
C ALA A 276 5.71 -24.91 16.92
N GLU A 277 5.46 -23.83 17.66
CA GLU A 277 6.24 -23.45 18.84
C GLU A 277 6.32 -24.59 19.86
N ASP A 278 5.18 -25.16 20.24
CA ASP A 278 5.11 -26.31 21.16
C ASP A 278 5.95 -27.48 20.65
N ALA A 279 5.82 -27.83 19.36
CA ALA A 279 6.58 -28.92 18.77
C ALA A 279 8.10 -28.64 18.76
N LEU A 280 8.50 -27.39 18.52
CA LEU A 280 9.89 -26.97 18.48
C LEU A 280 10.56 -26.98 19.86
N LEU A 281 9.83 -26.61 20.91
CA LEU A 281 10.36 -26.46 22.27
C LEU A 281 10.34 -27.77 23.06
N ARG A 282 9.36 -28.65 22.85
CA ARG A 282 9.18 -29.89 23.65
C ARG A 282 10.42 -30.80 23.72
N THR A 283 11.23 -30.81 22.67
CA THR A 283 12.41 -31.69 22.55
C THR A 283 13.73 -30.98 22.88
N ARG A 284 13.67 -29.74 23.37
CA ARG A 284 14.85 -28.90 23.60
C ARG A 284 15.25 -28.90 25.06
N GLN A 285 16.50 -28.50 25.30
CA GLN A 285 17.06 -28.36 26.63
C GLN A 285 16.29 -27.30 27.43
N GLN A 286 16.12 -27.54 28.73
CA GLN A 286 15.56 -26.57 29.68
C GLN A 286 16.20 -25.19 29.51
N GLY A 287 15.38 -24.14 29.51
CA GLY A 287 15.82 -22.76 29.31
C GLY A 287 16.01 -22.37 27.84
N THR A 288 15.81 -23.30 26.89
CA THR A 288 15.67 -22.92 25.47
C THR A 288 14.41 -22.08 25.31
N PHE A 289 14.55 -20.94 24.64
CA PHE A 289 13.44 -20.03 24.36
C PHE A 289 13.39 -19.63 22.89
N LEU A 290 12.24 -19.14 22.46
CA LEU A 290 12.08 -18.50 21.15
C LEU A 290 11.30 -17.20 21.25
N LEU A 291 11.55 -16.32 20.29
CA LEU A 291 10.88 -15.04 20.13
C LEU A 291 9.89 -15.12 18.96
N ARG A 292 8.60 -14.92 19.25
CA ARG A 292 7.55 -14.89 18.22
C ARG A 292 6.66 -13.66 18.36
N PHE A 293 5.97 -13.30 17.28
CA PHE A 293 4.99 -12.24 17.31
C PHE A 293 3.67 -12.73 17.91
N SER A 294 3.01 -11.86 18.68
CA SER A 294 1.71 -12.14 19.26
C SER A 294 0.64 -12.06 18.18
N GLU A 295 -0.17 -13.12 18.08
CA GLU A 295 -1.30 -13.18 17.15
C GLU A 295 -2.56 -12.48 17.68
N SER A 296 -2.57 -12.10 18.96
CA SER A 296 -3.75 -11.53 19.65
C SER A 296 -3.63 -10.04 19.97
N MET A 297 -2.48 -9.42 19.72
CA MET A 297 -2.25 -7.99 20.00
C MET A 297 -2.42 -7.16 18.73
N ARG A 298 -3.33 -6.18 18.79
CA ARG A 298 -3.64 -5.30 17.66
C ARG A 298 -2.46 -4.42 17.26
N ASP A 299 -1.76 -3.86 18.24
CA ASP A 299 -0.71 -2.86 18.01
C ASP A 299 0.68 -3.51 17.82
N GLY A 300 0.70 -4.82 17.56
CA GLY A 300 1.92 -5.61 17.49
C GLY A 300 2.42 -5.97 18.89
N GLY A 301 2.85 -7.21 19.06
CA GLY A 301 3.47 -7.66 20.30
C GLY A 301 4.51 -8.72 20.02
N ILE A 302 5.49 -8.83 20.89
CA ILE A 302 6.45 -9.94 20.92
C ILE A 302 6.19 -10.77 22.18
N THR A 303 6.33 -12.08 22.04
CA THR A 303 6.19 -13.05 23.12
C THR A 303 7.46 -13.88 23.17
N ILE A 304 7.93 -14.14 24.39
CA ILE A 304 9.06 -15.02 24.66
C ILE A 304 8.48 -16.28 25.27
N SER A 305 8.75 -17.41 24.64
CA SER A 305 8.29 -18.70 25.15
C SER A 305 9.47 -19.58 25.43
N TRP A 306 9.47 -20.29 26.55
CA TRP A 306 10.56 -21.18 26.95
C TRP A 306 10.05 -22.53 27.45
N VAL A 307 10.92 -23.53 27.36
CA VAL A 307 10.65 -24.88 27.88
C VAL A 307 11.26 -25.04 29.28
N ASP A 308 10.46 -25.55 30.19
CA ASP A 308 10.87 -25.98 31.53
C ASP A 308 10.54 -27.47 31.72
N HIS A 309 11.50 -28.24 32.22
CA HIS A 309 11.32 -29.67 32.48
C HIS A 309 11.15 -29.84 33.99
N GLU A 310 9.92 -30.11 34.43
CA GLU A 310 9.68 -30.38 35.85
C GLU A 310 10.32 -31.71 36.25
N SER A 311 10.65 -31.84 37.54
CA SER A 311 11.31 -33.00 38.15
C SER A 311 10.61 -34.35 37.89
N ASP A 312 9.33 -34.31 37.52
CA ASP A 312 8.45 -35.45 37.23
C ASP A 312 8.47 -35.88 35.74
N GLY A 313 9.39 -35.32 34.93
CA GLY A 313 9.48 -35.57 33.47
C GLY A 313 8.38 -34.89 32.65
N LYS A 314 7.57 -34.03 33.26
CA LYS A 314 6.55 -33.22 32.58
C LYS A 314 7.20 -31.99 31.96
N VAL A 315 6.93 -31.81 30.67
CA VAL A 315 7.38 -30.63 29.93
C VAL A 315 6.34 -29.52 30.10
N CYS A 316 6.72 -28.46 30.81
CA CYS A 316 5.91 -27.26 31.02
C CYS A 316 6.39 -26.16 30.07
N GLN A 317 5.45 -25.52 29.38
CA GLN A 317 5.75 -24.39 28.49
C GLN A 317 5.20 -23.12 29.11
N CYS A 318 6.09 -22.14 29.28
CA CYS A 318 5.76 -20.86 29.86
C CYS A 318 5.76 -19.79 28.77
N THR A 319 4.91 -18.76 28.94
CA THR A 319 4.67 -17.69 27.97
C THR A 319 4.60 -16.34 28.66
#